data_AF-A0AAD9KU73-F1
#
_entry.id   AF-A0AAD9KU73-F1
#
_cell.length_a   1.000
_cell.length_b   1.000
_cell.length_c   1.000
_cell.angle_alpha   90.00
_cell.angle_beta   90.00
_cell.angle_gamma   90.00
#
_symmetry.space_group_name_H-M   'P 1'
#
loop_
_entity.id
_entity.type
_entity.pdbx_description
1 polymer ?
#
loop_
_entity_poly.entity_id
_entity_poly.type
_entity_poly.pdbx_seq_one_letter_code
_entity_poly.pdbx_strand_id
1 'polypeptide(L)'
;MRDPRLPSLELFEGAMEMKTWRRSPGRHRKGSYDSFDWDMSFRAPPGRRPGHVSKGNHLWEFVRDLLANPNYNPSLVRWEDQANGVFRFVQSEKVAKLWGEKKNNVTMTYEKLSRSMRFCRSVGHFAALPKSERFPKKLCFKFGPKALAWRSV
;
A
#
# COMPACT_ATOMS: atom_id res chain seq x y z
N MET A 1 -38.91 41.45 19.01
CA MET A 1 -39.93 40.38 19.03
C MET A 1 -39.26 39.06 18.66
N ARG A 2 -39.47 37.99 19.43
CA ARG A 2 -38.90 36.65 19.24
C ARG A 2 -39.78 35.77 18.31
N ASP A 3 -39.13 35.06 17.38
CA ASP A 3 -39.26 33.63 16.94
C ASP A 3 -40.62 33.07 16.44
N PRO A 4 -40.78 31.83 15.88
CA PRO A 4 -39.90 30.89 15.14
C PRO A 4 -40.52 30.36 13.83
N ARG A 5 -39.72 29.67 12.98
CA ARG A 5 -40.09 28.46 12.18
C ARG A 5 -38.99 28.05 11.18
N LEU A 6 -38.23 27.00 11.52
CA LEU A 6 -37.68 26.01 10.58
C LEU A 6 -38.78 24.95 10.29
N PRO A 7 -38.66 23.99 9.32
CA PRO A 7 -37.48 23.52 8.57
C PRO A 7 -37.70 23.23 7.06
N SER A 8 -36.63 22.95 6.30
CA SER A 8 -36.54 21.74 5.45
C SER A 8 -35.10 21.48 5.02
N LEU A 9 -34.72 20.19 5.11
CA LEU A 9 -33.47 19.60 4.66
C LEU A 9 -33.54 19.32 3.15
N GLU A 10 -32.37 19.03 2.56
CA GLU A 10 -32.08 18.51 1.21
C GLU A 10 -31.45 19.55 0.26
N LEU A 11 -30.11 19.61 0.22
CA LEU A 11 -29.36 19.01 -0.88
C LEU A 11 -27.84 19.12 -0.63
N PHE A 12 -27.25 17.94 -0.56
CA PHE A 12 -25.85 17.67 -0.30
C PHE A 12 -25.11 17.65 -1.64
N GLU A 13 -24.38 18.69 -1.99
CA GLU A 13 -23.43 18.63 -3.11
C GLU A 13 -22.30 19.65 -2.89
N GLY A 14 -21.25 19.22 -2.18
CA GLY A 14 -20.04 19.99 -1.95
C GLY A 14 -18.83 19.15 -2.33
N ALA A 15 -18.39 19.31 -3.58
CA ALA A 15 -17.22 18.65 -4.14
C ALA A 15 -16.00 18.77 -3.21
N MET A 16 -15.37 17.63 -2.88
CA MET A 16 -14.06 17.62 -2.24
C MET A 16 -13.02 18.16 -3.22
N GLU A 17 -12.63 19.41 -3.00
CA GLU A 17 -11.51 20.05 -3.69
C GLU A 17 -10.20 19.31 -3.39
N MET A 18 -9.70 18.59 -4.41
CA MET A 18 -8.39 17.95 -4.38
C MET A 18 -7.31 19.02 -4.47
N LYS A 19 -6.78 19.42 -3.32
CA LYS A 19 -5.62 20.32 -3.22
C LYS A 19 -4.43 19.68 -3.93
N THR A 20 -4.13 20.18 -5.14
CA THR A 20 -2.98 19.76 -5.94
C THR A 20 -1.70 20.18 -5.20
N TRP A 21 -0.94 19.19 -4.73
CA TRP A 21 0.31 19.41 -4.04
C TRP A 21 1.39 19.81 -5.06
N ARG A 22 1.54 21.10 -5.35
CA ARG A 22 2.72 21.60 -6.06
C ARG A 22 3.94 21.52 -5.13
N ARG A 23 4.87 20.63 -5.43
CA ARG A 23 6.19 20.53 -4.77
C ARG A 23 7.12 21.64 -5.27
N SER A 24 7.64 22.45 -4.36
CA SER A 24 8.79 23.34 -4.62
C SER A 24 10.09 22.53 -4.74
N PRO A 25 11.04 22.88 -5.64
CA PRO A 25 12.30 22.15 -5.78
C PRO A 25 13.33 22.66 -4.77
N GLY A 26 13.36 22.05 -3.58
CA GLY A 26 14.41 22.26 -2.58
C GLY A 26 15.61 21.33 -2.84
N ARG A 27 16.80 21.90 -3.07
CA ARG A 27 18.08 21.17 -3.21
C ARG A 27 18.33 20.31 -1.96
N HIS A 28 18.37 18.99 -2.13
CA HIS A 28 18.75 18.06 -1.07
C HIS A 28 20.28 18.05 -0.89
N ARG A 29 20.75 18.47 0.29
CA ARG A 29 22.10 18.14 0.79
C ARG A 29 22.15 16.65 1.12
N LYS A 30 23.20 15.98 0.65
CA LYS A 30 23.40 14.53 0.73
C LYS A 30 23.78 14.13 2.16
N GLY A 31 22.81 13.63 2.92
CA GLY A 31 22.99 12.96 4.21
C GLY A 31 22.83 11.45 4.06
N SER A 32 23.70 10.72 4.75
CA SER A 32 23.99 9.29 4.65
C SER A 32 22.85 8.35 5.11
N TYR A 33 22.76 7.19 4.45
CA TYR A 33 22.11 5.91 4.79
C TYR A 33 20.58 5.65 4.64
N ASP A 34 19.69 6.60 4.38
CA ASP A 34 18.23 6.26 4.27
C ASP A 34 17.61 6.40 2.86
N SER A 35 18.38 6.89 1.88
CA SER A 35 17.83 7.21 0.55
C SER A 35 17.83 6.03 -0.45
N PHE A 36 18.45 4.89 -0.13
CA PHE A 36 18.77 3.84 -1.10
C PHE A 36 17.72 2.73 -1.25
N ASP A 37 16.78 2.59 -0.32
CA ASP A 37 16.00 1.34 -0.20
C ASP A 37 14.57 1.44 -0.77
N TRP A 38 13.87 2.57 -0.56
CA TRP A 38 12.48 2.72 -0.97
C TRP A 38 12.30 3.12 -2.44
N ASP A 39 13.16 4.01 -2.93
CA ASP A 39 13.09 4.56 -4.29
C ASP A 39 13.31 3.47 -5.34
N MET A 40 14.19 2.48 -5.07
CA MET A 40 14.50 1.38 -6.00
C MET A 40 13.33 0.45 -6.34
N SER A 41 12.26 0.46 -5.55
CA SER A 41 11.07 -0.34 -5.84
C SER A 41 10.15 0.31 -6.89
N PHE A 42 10.30 1.62 -7.15
CA PHE A 42 9.49 2.37 -8.14
C PHE A 42 10.33 3.09 -9.19
N ARG A 43 11.60 3.33 -8.92
CA ARG A 43 12.58 3.85 -9.87
C ARG A 43 13.57 2.76 -10.22
N ALA A 44 13.61 2.41 -11.51
CA ALA A 44 14.73 1.67 -12.06
C ALA A 44 16.02 2.47 -11.79
N PRO A 45 17.07 1.86 -11.20
CA PRO A 45 18.34 2.54 -11.05
C PRO A 45 18.88 2.98 -12.41
N PRO A 46 19.44 4.20 -12.54
CA PRO A 46 20.15 4.57 -13.76
C PRO A 46 21.34 3.60 -13.93
N GLY A 47 21.31 2.77 -14.97
CA GLY A 47 22.37 1.80 -15.28
C GLY A 47 21.99 0.32 -15.20
N ARG A 48 20.75 -0.05 -14.82
CA ARG A 48 20.31 -1.44 -15.06
C ARG A 48 20.05 -1.64 -16.56
N ARG A 49 20.73 -2.63 -17.15
CA ARG A 49 20.56 -3.04 -18.56
C ARG A 49 19.05 -3.19 -18.88
N PRO A 50 18.53 -2.59 -19.96
CA PRO A 50 17.16 -2.83 -20.42
C PRO A 50 17.03 -4.32 -20.75
N GLY A 51 16.32 -5.09 -19.94
CA GLY A 51 16.12 -6.52 -20.20
C GLY A 51 15.89 -7.40 -18.98
N HIS A 52 16.28 -6.97 -17.76
CA HIS A 52 16.00 -7.74 -16.54
C HIS A 52 14.92 -7.07 -15.67
N VAL A 53 13.73 -6.92 -16.24
CA VAL A 53 12.50 -6.72 -15.45
C VAL A 53 12.04 -8.08 -14.95
N SER A 54 12.59 -8.52 -13.83
CA SER A 54 12.06 -9.71 -13.14
C SER A 54 10.57 -9.49 -12.86
N LYS A 55 9.71 -10.32 -13.45
CA LYS A 55 8.27 -10.37 -13.15
C LYS A 55 8.12 -10.52 -11.62
N GLY A 56 7.35 -9.65 -10.97
CA GLY A 56 7.18 -9.61 -9.50
C GLY A 56 8.12 -8.63 -8.78
N ASN A 57 8.30 -7.42 -9.32
CA ASN A 57 9.21 -6.42 -8.77
C ASN A 57 8.56 -5.44 -7.78
N HIS A 58 7.22 -5.42 -7.73
CA HIS A 58 6.47 -4.51 -6.88
C HIS A 58 5.93 -5.20 -5.63
N LEU A 59 5.92 -4.49 -4.51
CA LEU A 59 5.47 -5.02 -3.23
C LEU A 59 4.03 -5.56 -3.28
N TRP A 60 3.14 -4.89 -4.01
CA TRP A 60 1.73 -5.31 -4.09
C TRP A 60 1.57 -6.64 -4.86
N GLU A 61 2.40 -6.88 -5.88
CA GLU A 61 2.44 -8.15 -6.63
C GLU A 61 2.95 -9.27 -5.71
N PHE A 62 4.02 -9.01 -4.97
CA PHE A 62 4.55 -9.96 -4.00
C PHE A 62 3.52 -10.35 -2.93
N VAL A 63 2.82 -9.38 -2.36
CA VAL A 63 1.77 -9.66 -1.36
C VAL A 63 0.62 -10.45 -1.95
N ARG A 64 0.20 -10.15 -3.19
CA ARG A 64 -0.80 -10.93 -3.91
C ARG A 64 -0.33 -12.37 -4.11
N ASP A 65 0.90 -12.56 -4.56
CA ASP A 65 1.46 -13.88 -4.81
C ASP A 65 1.58 -14.69 -3.51
N LEU A 66 1.93 -14.05 -2.38
CA LEU A 66 1.88 -14.71 -1.06
C LEU A 66 0.47 -15.15 -0.69
N LEU A 67 -0.55 -14.35 -0.98
CA LEU A 67 -1.95 -14.67 -0.67
C LEU A 67 -2.53 -15.78 -1.55
N ALA A 68 -2.03 -15.92 -2.78
CA ALA A 68 -2.41 -17.00 -3.69
C ALA A 68 -1.78 -18.36 -3.32
N ASN A 69 -0.65 -18.34 -2.60
CA ASN A 69 0.08 -19.54 -2.23
C ASN A 69 -0.44 -20.15 -0.91
N PRO A 70 -0.94 -21.40 -0.91
CA PRO A 70 -1.51 -22.03 0.29
C PRO A 70 -0.45 -22.32 1.38
N ASN A 71 0.83 -22.36 1.02
CA ASN A 71 1.92 -22.54 2.00
C ASN A 71 2.12 -21.30 2.89
N TYR A 72 1.78 -20.11 2.40
CA TYR A 72 1.97 -18.83 3.10
C TYR A 72 0.65 -18.25 3.64
N ASN A 73 -0.48 -18.65 3.06
CA ASN A 73 -1.81 -18.28 3.50
C ASN A 73 -2.48 -19.47 4.21
N PRO A 74 -2.85 -19.39 5.50
CA PRO A 74 -3.03 -18.17 6.31
C PRO A 74 -1.89 -17.83 7.28
N SER A 75 -0.77 -18.58 7.25
CA SER A 75 0.27 -18.55 8.30
C SER A 75 1.07 -17.24 8.35
N LEU A 76 1.39 -16.64 7.20
CA LEU A 76 2.15 -15.39 7.09
C LEU A 76 1.25 -14.20 6.73
N VAL A 77 0.37 -14.42 5.76
CA VAL A 77 -0.62 -13.46 5.27
C VAL A 77 -1.96 -14.18 5.17
N ARG A 78 -3.07 -13.47 5.38
CA ARG A 78 -4.39 -14.09 5.24
C ARG A 78 -5.40 -13.14 4.63
N TRP A 79 -6.36 -13.70 3.91
CA TRP A 79 -7.57 -12.97 3.53
C TRP A 79 -8.46 -12.77 4.77
N GLU A 80 -8.87 -11.53 5.01
CA GLU A 80 -9.99 -11.22 5.91
C GLU A 80 -11.29 -11.19 5.11
N ASP A 81 -11.22 -10.69 3.88
CA ASP A 81 -12.33 -10.64 2.93
C ASP A 81 -11.75 -10.66 1.51
N GLN A 82 -11.74 -11.86 0.91
CA GLN A 82 -11.19 -12.06 -0.43
C GLN A 82 -12.01 -11.33 -1.51
N ALA A 83 -13.33 -11.23 -1.35
CA ALA A 83 -14.21 -10.57 -2.32
C ALA A 83 -13.93 -9.05 -2.40
N ASN A 84 -13.67 -8.43 -1.25
CA ASN A 84 -13.30 -7.03 -1.16
C ASN A 84 -11.80 -6.77 -1.22
N GLY A 85 -10.97 -7.80 -1.27
CA GLY A 85 -9.52 -7.68 -1.35
C GLY A 85 -8.87 -7.20 -0.05
N VAL A 86 -9.51 -7.48 1.09
CA VAL A 86 -9.00 -7.15 2.42
C VAL A 86 -8.18 -8.30 2.95
N PHE A 87 -6.96 -8.00 3.36
CA PHE A 87 -6.02 -8.97 3.90
C PHE A 87 -5.32 -8.44 5.14
N ARG A 88 -4.68 -9.33 5.90
CA ARG A 88 -3.85 -9.00 7.05
C ARG A 88 -2.50 -9.70 6.97
N PHE A 89 -1.46 -9.04 7.47
CA PHE A 89 -0.21 -9.73 7.83
C PHE A 89 -0.33 -10.38 9.21
N VAL A 90 -0.17 -11.70 9.26
CA VAL A 90 -0.15 -12.47 10.50
C VAL A 90 1.25 -12.45 11.11
N GLN A 91 2.28 -12.64 10.28
CA GLN A 91 3.69 -12.62 10.70
C GLN A 91 4.46 -11.57 9.89
N SER A 92 4.29 -10.30 10.25
CA SER A 92 4.84 -9.14 9.52
C SER A 92 6.35 -9.19 9.31
N GLU A 93 7.12 -9.61 10.33
CA GLU A 93 8.58 -9.70 10.23
C GLU A 93 9.04 -10.77 9.24
N LYS A 94 8.37 -11.92 9.19
CA LYS A 94 8.70 -12.97 8.22
C LYS A 94 8.35 -12.55 6.80
N VAL A 95 7.23 -11.86 6.61
CA VAL A 95 6.86 -11.28 5.30
C VAL A 95 7.92 -10.26 4.85
N ALA A 96 8.41 -9.41 5.76
CA ALA A 96 9.47 -8.46 5.44
C ALA A 96 10.79 -9.16 5.08
N LYS A 97 11.16 -10.21 5.81
CA LYS A 97 12.34 -11.02 5.48
C LYS A 97 12.24 -11.66 4.10
N LEU A 98 11.10 -12.28 3.78
CA LEU A 98 10.85 -12.87 2.45
C LEU A 98 10.91 -11.82 1.33
N TRP A 99 10.40 -10.62 1.58
CA TRP A 99 10.53 -9.51 0.64
C TRP A 99 11.99 -9.08 0.48
N GLY A 100 12.74 -9.03 1.58
CA GLY A 100 14.18 -8.79 1.60
C GLY A 100 14.93 -9.81 0.75
N GLU A 101 14.71 -11.11 0.98
CA GLU A 101 15.29 -12.21 0.20
C GLU A 101 14.97 -12.07 -1.30
N LYS A 102 13.71 -11.77 -1.64
CA LYS A 102 13.29 -11.52 -3.04
C LYS A 102 14.05 -10.38 -3.71
N LYS A 103 14.41 -9.34 -2.95
CA LYS A 103 15.13 -8.15 -3.43
C LYS A 103 16.63 -8.17 -3.14
N ASN A 104 17.17 -9.27 -2.60
CA ASN A 104 18.54 -9.38 -2.09
C ASN A 104 18.90 -8.28 -1.08
N ASN A 105 17.98 -7.92 -0.19
CA ASN A 105 18.18 -6.98 0.90
C ASN A 105 18.00 -7.65 2.26
N VAL A 106 19.11 -7.97 2.91
CA VAL A 106 19.14 -8.61 4.25
C VAL A 106 18.73 -7.67 5.39
N THR A 107 18.71 -6.36 5.15
CA THR A 107 18.34 -5.34 6.16
C THR A 107 16.87 -4.94 6.08
N MET A 108 16.06 -5.68 5.32
CA MET A 108 14.63 -5.43 5.17
C MET A 108 13.89 -5.79 6.47
N THR A 109 13.20 -4.80 7.03
CA THR A 109 12.37 -4.95 8.23
C THR A 109 10.93 -4.58 7.92
N TYR A 110 9.99 -4.97 8.78
CA TYR A 110 8.60 -4.56 8.59
C TYR A 110 8.44 -3.04 8.64
N GLU A 111 9.23 -2.31 9.43
CA GLU A 111 9.16 -0.85 9.47
C GLU A 111 9.44 -0.22 8.11
N LYS A 112 10.51 -0.67 7.43
CA LYS A 112 10.86 -0.23 6.07
C LYS A 112 9.76 -0.63 5.07
N LEU A 113 9.32 -1.89 5.12
CA LEU A 113 8.21 -2.38 4.29
C LEU A 113 6.90 -1.62 4.56
N SER A 114 6.65 -1.15 5.78
CA SER A 114 5.42 -0.42 6.08
C SER A 114 5.40 0.97 5.43
N ARG A 115 6.57 1.63 5.30
CA ARG A 115 6.71 2.85 4.48
C ARG A 115 6.32 2.57 3.04
N SER A 116 6.69 1.38 2.59
CA SER A 116 6.39 0.91 1.26
C SER A 116 4.91 0.83 0.95
N MET A 117 4.21 0.16 1.86
CA MET A 117 2.76 0.00 1.81
C MET A 117 2.06 1.35 1.79
N ARG A 118 2.55 2.35 2.55
CA ARG A 118 1.95 3.69 2.55
C ARG A 118 2.05 4.38 1.20
N PHE A 119 3.19 4.28 0.53
CA PHE A 119 3.32 4.84 -0.81
C PHE A 119 2.48 4.08 -1.83
N CYS A 120 2.40 2.74 -1.76
CA CYS A 120 1.47 1.97 -2.60
C CYS A 120 0.01 2.43 -2.43
N ARG A 121 -0.39 2.91 -1.23
CA ARG A 121 -1.69 3.56 -1.02
C ARG A 121 -1.78 4.92 -1.71
N SER A 122 -0.75 5.75 -1.65
CA SER A 122 -0.71 7.04 -2.39
C SER A 122 -0.77 6.84 -3.91
N VAL A 123 -0.16 5.78 -4.43
CA VAL A 123 -0.19 5.45 -5.87
C VAL A 123 -1.51 4.83 -6.30
N GLY A 124 -2.19 4.11 -5.41
CA GLY A 124 -3.50 3.48 -5.64
C GLY A 124 -3.48 1.96 -5.83
N HIS A 125 -2.36 1.29 -5.56
CA HIS A 125 -2.29 -0.18 -5.50
C HIS A 125 -2.87 -0.73 -4.19
N PHE A 126 -2.87 0.07 -3.12
CA PHE A 126 -3.65 -0.20 -1.91
C PHE A 126 -4.70 0.89 -1.69
N ALA A 127 -5.78 0.51 -1.03
CA ALA A 127 -6.87 1.41 -0.65
C ALA A 127 -6.97 1.55 0.87
N ALA A 128 -7.74 2.54 1.30
CA ALA A 128 -8.19 2.61 2.69
C ALA A 128 -9.07 1.40 3.01
N LEU A 129 -8.94 0.86 4.21
CA LEU A 129 -9.93 -0.07 4.74
C LEU A 129 -11.29 0.64 4.85
N PRO A 130 -12.39 -0.07 4.59
CA PRO A 130 -13.71 0.47 4.88
C PRO A 130 -13.80 0.84 6.36
N LYS A 131 -14.51 1.92 6.69
CA LYS A 131 -14.72 2.35 8.08
C LYS A 131 -15.54 1.36 8.91
N SER A 132 -16.06 0.29 8.31
CA SER A 132 -16.73 -0.78 9.04
C SER A 132 -15.76 -1.40 10.05
N GLU A 133 -16.08 -1.32 11.32
CA GLU A 133 -15.23 -1.77 12.43
C GLU A 133 -15.08 -3.29 12.53
N ARG A 134 -15.54 -4.04 11.52
CA ARG A 134 -15.44 -5.50 11.41
C ARG A 134 -14.00 -6.02 11.40
N PHE A 135 -13.02 -5.19 11.00
CA PHE A 135 -11.63 -5.63 10.86
C PHE A 135 -10.68 -4.87 11.78
N PRO A 136 -9.77 -5.56 12.47
CA PRO A 136 -8.63 -4.94 13.14
C PRO A 136 -7.90 -3.93 12.25
N LYS A 137 -7.71 -2.70 12.73
CA LYS A 137 -7.03 -1.64 11.97
C LYS A 137 -5.53 -1.92 11.79
N LYS A 138 -4.91 -2.70 12.68
CA LYS A 138 -3.48 -3.01 12.66
C LYS A 138 -3.18 -4.14 11.68
N LEU A 139 -2.14 -3.96 10.85
CA LEU A 139 -1.66 -4.92 9.85
C LEU A 139 -2.68 -5.32 8.77
N CYS A 140 -3.86 -4.70 8.74
CA CYS A 140 -4.86 -4.91 7.70
C CYS A 140 -4.69 -3.90 6.58
N PHE A 141 -4.86 -4.38 5.35
CA PHE A 141 -4.75 -3.60 4.14
C PHE A 141 -5.80 -4.07 3.14
N LYS A 142 -6.09 -3.21 2.16
CA LYS A 142 -7.03 -3.50 1.08
C LYS A 142 -6.34 -3.26 -0.25
N PHE A 143 -6.50 -4.17 -1.20
CA PHE A 143 -6.07 -3.92 -2.57
C PHE A 143 -6.85 -2.77 -3.20
N GLY A 144 -6.12 -1.86 -3.84
CA GLY A 144 -6.67 -0.71 -4.53
C GLY A 144 -7.10 -1.03 -5.95
N PRO A 145 -7.78 -0.07 -6.62
CA PRO A 145 -8.28 -0.27 -7.98
C PRO A 145 -7.17 -0.47 -9.02
N LYS A 146 -5.93 -0.01 -8.75
CA LYS A 146 -4.78 -0.23 -9.64
C LYS A 146 -4.09 -1.57 -9.43
N ALA A 147 -4.42 -2.32 -8.38
CA ALA A 147 -3.89 -3.67 -8.20
C ALA A 147 -4.70 -4.62 -9.07
N LEU A 148 -4.01 -5.41 -9.90
CA LEU A 148 -4.63 -6.33 -10.85
C LEU A 148 -4.47 -7.79 -10.38
N ALA A 149 -5.36 -8.65 -10.87
CA ALA A 149 -5.27 -10.10 -10.71
C ALA A 149 -5.25 -10.63 -9.26
N TRP A 150 -5.69 -9.85 -8.28
CA TRP A 150 -5.86 -10.31 -6.89
C TRP A 150 -7.28 -10.85 -6.61
N ARG A 151 -8.26 -10.46 -7.44
CA ARG A 151 -9.61 -11.01 -7.39
C ARG A 151 -9.54 -12.43 -7.95
N SER A 152 -10.09 -13.41 -7.23
CA SER A 152 -10.39 -14.68 -7.88
C SER A 152 -11.41 -14.40 -8.97
N VAL A 153 -11.12 -14.86 -10.18
CA VAL A 153 -12.13 -14.99 -11.24
C VAL A 153 -13.21 -15.96 -10.75
#